data_AF-A0A661NVA8-F1
#
_entry.id   AF-A0A661NVA8-F1
#
_cell.length_a   1.000
_cell.length_b   1.000
_cell.length_c   1.000
_cell.angle_alpha   90.00
_cell.angle_beta   90.00
_cell.angle_gamma   90.00
#
_symmetry.space_group_name_H-M   'P 1'
#
loop_
_entity.id
_entity.type
_entity.pdbx_description
1 polymer ?
#
loop_
_entity_poly.entity_id
_entity_poly.type
_entity_poly.pdbx_seq_one_letter_code
_entity_poly.pdbx_strand_id
1 'polypeptide(L)' 'MSKKLPVISGKKLIYCLTVIGYQVVRQRDSHVRLEKAIEAGVHKITIPNHNPVAKGTLN' A
#
# COMPACT_ATOMS: atom_id res chain seq x y z
N MET A 1 23.40 0.29 12.44
CA MET A 1 23.12 0.96 11.14
C MET A 1 21.60 1.07 11.00
N SER A 2 21.03 2.29 11.02
CA SER A 2 19.58 2.48 10.82
C SER A 2 19.19 2.05 9.40
N LYS A 3 18.20 1.16 9.27
CA LYS A 3 17.75 0.61 8.00
C LYS A 3 17.04 1.73 7.22
N LYS A 4 17.63 2.19 6.11
CA LYS A 4 17.00 3.22 5.26
C LYS A 4 15.77 2.62 4.56
N LEU A 5 14.61 3.24 4.74
CA LEU A 5 13.40 2.85 4.00
C LEU A 5 13.58 3.11 2.49
N PRO A 6 13.04 2.22 1.63
CA PRO A 6 13.14 2.39 0.19
C PRO A 6 12.28 3.56 -0.28
N VAL A 7 12.74 4.24 -1.34
CA VAL A 7 11.95 5.27 -2.04
C VAL A 7 11.24 4.59 -3.21
N ILE A 8 9.92 4.41 -3.11
CA ILE A 8 9.09 3.75 -4.13
C ILE A 8 7.88 4.63 -4.49
N SER A 9 7.29 4.37 -5.65
CA SER A 9 6.01 4.98 -6.03
C SER A 9 4.84 4.23 -5.40
N GLY A 10 3.70 4.90 -5.26
CA GLY A 10 2.46 4.32 -4.76
C GLY A 10 1.98 3.20 -5.67
N LYS A 11 2.11 3.34 -7.00
CA LYS A 11 1.85 2.26 -7.97
C LYS A 11 2.68 1.00 -7.67
N LYS A 12 3.98 1.16 -7.39
CA LYS A 12 4.87 0.04 -7.06
C LYS A 12 4.48 -0.60 -5.73
N LEU A 13 4.14 0.20 -4.72
CA LEU A 13 3.66 -0.30 -3.43
C LEU A 13 2.34 -1.08 -3.58
N ILE A 14 1.37 -0.53 -4.30
CA ILE A 14 0.08 -1.18 -4.62
C ILE A 14 0.34 -2.52 -5.30
N TYR A 15 1.20 -2.55 -6.33
CA TYR A 15 1.55 -3.78 -7.03
C TYR A 15 2.14 -4.84 -6.07
N CYS A 16 3.12 -4.47 -5.24
CA CYS A 16 3.69 -5.40 -4.26
C CYS A 16 2.63 -5.96 -3.29
N LEU A 17 1.71 -5.11 -2.83
CA LEU A 17 0.61 -5.53 -1.96
C LEU A 17 -0.35 -6.48 -2.70
N THR A 18 -0.63 -6.23 -3.97
CA THR A 18 -1.48 -7.14 -4.76
C THR A 18 -0.87 -8.53 -4.93
N VAL A 19 0.45 -8.62 -5.11
CA VAL A 19 1.17 -9.89 -5.22
C VAL A 19 1.05 -10.74 -3.94
N ILE A 20 0.98 -10.10 -2.77
CA ILE A 20 0.83 -10.80 -1.48
C ILE A 20 -0.64 -11.02 -1.09
N GLY A 21 -1.57 -10.82 -2.01
CA GLY A 21 -3.00 -11.17 -1.86
C GLY A 21 -3.92 -10.02 -1.43
N TYR A 22 -3.47 -8.77 -1.46
CA TYR A 22 -4.39 -7.63 -1.37
C TYR A 22 -5.11 -7.39 -2.70
N GLN A 23 -6.32 -6.86 -2.64
CA GLN A 23 -7.13 -6.49 -3.79
C GLN A 23 -7.48 -5.02 -3.72
N VAL A 24 -7.40 -4.31 -4.85
CA VAL A 24 -7.84 -2.91 -4.93
C VAL A 24 -9.36 -2.88 -4.93
N VAL A 25 -9.96 -2.20 -3.94
CA VAL A 25 -11.42 -2.14 -3.77
C VAL A 25 -12.00 -0.82 -4.27
N ARG A 26 -11.29 0.29 -4.08
CA ARG A 26 -11.68 1.59 -4.63
C ARG A 26 -10.50 2.55 -4.70
N GLN A 27 -10.62 3.55 -5.56
CA GLN A 27 -9.74 4.71 -5.56
C GLN A 27 -10.58 5.98 -5.43
N ARG A 28 -10.16 6.90 -4.57
CA ARG A 28 -10.69 8.26 -4.48
C ARG A 28 -9.52 9.23 -4.56
N ASP A 29 -9.52 10.05 -5.60
CA ASP A 29 -8.41 10.95 -5.93
C ASP A 29 -7.08 10.17 -6.00
N SER A 30 -6.07 10.62 -5.26
CA SER A 30 -4.80 9.92 -5.16
C SER A 30 -4.79 8.78 -4.14
N HIS A 31 -5.86 8.48 -3.42
CA HIS A 31 -5.87 7.43 -2.39
C HIS A 31 -6.52 6.14 -2.88
N VAL A 32 -5.78 5.03 -2.82
CA VAL A 32 -6.23 3.70 -3.22
C VAL A 32 -6.48 2.84 -1.99
N ARG A 33 -7.68 2.29 -1.86
CA ARG A 33 -8.04 1.35 -0.80
C ARG A 33 -7.78 -0.07 -1.29
N LEU A 34 -7.02 -0.83 -0.51
CA LEU A 34 -6.84 -2.26 -0.70
C LEU A 34 -7.43 -3.05 0.48
N GLU A 35 -7.89 -4.26 0.19
CA GLU A 35 -8.40 -5.20 1.19
C GLU A 35 -7.80 -6.59 1.00
N LYS A 36 -7.60 -7.33 2.10
CA LYS A 36 -7.14 -8.72 2.08
C LYS A 36 -7.95 -9.53 3.10
N ALA A 37 -8.52 -10.65 2.68
CA ALA A 37 -9.12 -11.61 3.61
C ALA A 37 -8.03 -12.33 4.40
N ILE A 38 -8.17 -12.36 5.71
CA ILE A 38 -7.31 -13.06 6.68
C ILE A 38 -8.21 -13.85 7.65
N GLU A 39 -7.64 -14.77 8.43
CA GLU A 39 -8.41 -15.58 9.39
C GLU A 39 -9.19 -14.72 10.40
N ALA A 40 -8.62 -13.58 10.80
CA ALA A 40 -9.26 -12.62 11.71
C ALA A 40 -10.29 -11.68 11.04
N GLY A 41 -10.59 -11.85 9.74
CA GLY A 41 -11.56 -11.03 9.00
C GLY A 41 -10.97 -10.33 7.78
N VAL A 42 -11.43 -9.11 7.48
CA VAL A 42 -10.96 -8.34 6.32
C VAL A 42 -9.99 -7.25 6.76
N HIS A 43 -8.72 -7.38 6.40
CA HIS A 43 -7.73 -6.33 6.61
C HIS A 43 -7.83 -5.27 5.51
N LYS A 44 -7.85 -3.99 5.89
CA LYS A 44 -8.08 -2.86 4.96
C LYS A 44 -6.99 -1.80 5.12
N ILE A 45 -6.38 -1.40 4.01
CA ILE A 45 -5.30 -0.40 3.98
C ILE A 45 -5.57 0.66 2.91
N THR A 46 -5.16 1.90 3.16
CA THR A 46 -5.25 3.00 2.19
C THR A 46 -3.85 3.46 1.84
N ILE A 47 -3.52 3.50 0.55
CA ILE A 47 -2.21 3.87 0.03
C ILE A 47 -2.34 5.15 -0.82
N PRO A 48 -1.54 6.21 -0.57
CA PRO A 48 -1.42 7.34 -1.49
C PRO A 48 -0.66 6.91 -2.76
N ASN A 49 -1.28 7.12 -3.92
CA ASN A 49 -0.75 6.86 -5.25
C ASN A 49 0.11 8.03 -5.73
N HIS A 50 1.15 8.36 -4.96
CA HIS A 50 2.12 9.43 -5.27
C HIS A 50 3.42 8.82 -5.78
N ASN A 51 4.29 9.64 -6.40
CA ASN A 51 5.63 9.22 -6.76
C ASN A 51 6.66 10.27 -6.31
N PRO A 52 7.48 9.98 -5.28
CA PRO A 52 7.46 8.81 -4.41
C PRO A 52 6.35 8.88 -3.33
N VAL A 53 6.03 7.75 -2.69
CA VAL A 53 5.25 7.78 -1.43
C VAL A 53 6.11 8.36 -0.31
N ALA A 54 5.45 9.02 0.65
CA ALA A 54 6.12 9.52 1.84
C ALA A 54 6.78 8.35 2.60
N LYS A 55 7.98 8.55 3.15
CA LYS A 55 8.68 7.52 3.91
C LYS A 55 7.85 7.00 5.08
N GLY A 56 7.09 7.88 5.73
CA GLY A 56 6.20 7.51 6.83
C GLY A 56 5.10 6.52 6.44
N THR A 57 4.77 6.40 5.15
CA THR A 57 3.82 5.39 4.63
C THR A 57 4.39 3.97 4.67
N LEU A 58 5.71 3.81 4.85
CA LEU A 58 6.42 2.52 4.88
C LEU A 58 6.94 2.14 6.28
N ASN A 59 6.62 2.93 7.32
CA ASN A 59 6.94 2.62 8.71
C ASN A 59 5.87 1.69 9.29
#